data_AF-A0A2G9GDW4-F1
#
_entry.id   AF-A0A2G9GDW4-F1
#
_cell.length_a   1.000
_cell.length_b   1.000
_cell.length_c   1.000
_cell.angle_alpha   90.00
_cell.angle_beta   90.00
_cell.angle_gamma   90.00
#
_symmetry.space_group_name_H-M   'P 1'
#
loop_
_entity.id
_entity.type
_entity.pdbx_description
1 polymer ?
#
loop_
_entity_poly.entity_id
_entity_poly.type
_entity_poly.pdbx_seq_one_letter_code
_entity_poly.pdbx_strand_id
1 'polypeptide(L)'
;MSKSLALAAALLVALIALAGATRYSTTVITTAVDDEPSPGQFQQCLQQIQGRQFRSCQRYLSEQEVIENPREQSLRDCCQQLRNVNENCRCEAVRQAVRQLQQGGGSGQQMEKMQEVYQKASNLPSRCGFRQQLCQFRAVFV
;
A
#
# COMPACT_ATOMS: atom_id res chain seq x y z
N MET A 1 63.02 15.78 -13.55
CA MET A 1 61.96 14.93 -12.93
C MET A 1 60.63 15.69 -12.89
N SER A 2 60.12 16.15 -14.04
CA SER A 2 58.96 17.07 -14.07
C SER A 2 57.93 16.75 -15.16
N LYS A 3 58.26 15.88 -16.12
CA LYS A 3 57.33 15.48 -17.20
C LYS A 3 56.40 14.31 -16.80
N SER A 4 56.80 13.49 -15.83
CA SER A 4 56.04 12.34 -15.33
C SER A 4 54.88 12.72 -14.41
N LEU A 5 54.97 13.85 -13.69
CA LEU A 5 53.92 14.33 -12.80
C LEU A 5 52.73 14.97 -13.55
N ALA A 6 52.99 15.61 -14.70
CA ALA A 6 51.95 16.25 -15.51
C ALA A 6 51.00 15.23 -16.16
N LEU A 7 51.53 14.06 -16.56
CA LEU A 7 50.73 12.99 -17.16
C LEU A 7 49.81 12.30 -16.14
N ALA A 8 50.27 12.13 -14.90
CA ALA A 8 49.47 11.53 -13.82
C ALA A 8 48.29 12.42 -13.40
N ALA A 9 48.50 13.75 -13.35
CA ALA A 9 47.45 14.70 -13.00
C ALA A 9 46.34 14.76 -14.08
N ALA A 10 46.70 14.67 -15.36
CA ALA A 10 45.73 14.68 -16.45
C ALA A 10 44.84 13.43 -16.49
N LEU A 11 45.38 12.26 -16.15
CA LEU A 11 44.64 11.00 -16.06
C LEU A 11 43.63 10.96 -14.90
N LEU A 12 43.96 11.58 -13.76
CA LEU A 12 43.07 11.64 -12.60
C LEU A 12 41.82 12.51 -12.84
N VAL A 13 41.94 13.60 -13.60
CA VAL A 13 40.79 14.48 -13.92
C VAL A 13 39.80 13.78 -14.86
N ALA A 14 40.28 12.95 -15.79
CA ALA A 14 39.43 12.21 -16.72
C ALA A 14 38.58 11.12 -16.04
N LEU A 15 39.08 10.51 -14.95
CA LEU A 15 38.35 9.47 -14.21
C LEU A 15 37.21 10.03 -13.35
N ILE A 16 37.33 11.28 -12.87
CA ILE A 16 36.30 11.94 -12.06
C ILE A 16 35.09 12.36 -12.92
N ALA A 17 35.27 12.58 -14.23
CA ALA A 17 34.20 12.97 -15.14
C ALA A 17 33.20 11.84 -15.49
N LEU A 18 33.53 10.57 -15.23
CA LEU A 18 32.67 9.43 -15.53
C LEU A 18 31.68 9.09 -14.39
N ALA A 19 31.78 9.75 -13.24
CA ALA A 19 30.87 9.55 -12.10
C ALA A 19 29.48 10.22 -12.29
N GLY A 20 29.28 10.99 -13.37
CA GLY A 20 28.03 11.71 -13.63
C GLY A 20 27.01 10.98 -14.53
N ALA A 21 27.31 9.78 -15.03
CA ALA A 21 26.50 9.14 -16.07
C ALA A 21 25.54 8.03 -15.60
N THR A 22 25.44 7.73 -14.29
CA THR A 22 24.40 6.83 -13.76
C THR A 22 23.18 7.61 -13.30
N ARG A 23 22.57 8.36 -14.21
CA ARG A 23 21.16 8.78 -14.05
C ARG A 23 20.53 9.30 -15.34
N TYR A 24 20.77 8.61 -16.46
CA TYR A 24 19.75 8.56 -17.50
C TYR A 24 18.65 7.62 -17.03
N SER A 25 17.82 8.12 -16.10
CA SER A 25 16.42 7.70 -16.12
C SER A 25 15.91 8.17 -17.47
N THR A 26 15.87 7.23 -18.42
CA THR A 26 14.91 7.28 -19.50
C THR A 26 13.56 7.46 -18.83
N THR A 27 13.18 8.72 -18.62
CA THR A 27 11.87 9.07 -18.13
C THR A 27 11.02 8.91 -19.37
N VAL A 28 10.68 7.66 -19.65
CA VAL A 28 9.61 7.34 -20.58
C VAL A 28 8.44 8.12 -20.03
N ILE A 29 8.00 9.13 -20.78
CA ILE A 29 6.77 9.85 -20.51
C ILE A 29 5.64 8.85 -20.79
N THR A 30 5.50 7.86 -19.92
CA THR A 30 4.26 7.11 -19.78
C THR A 30 3.37 8.02 -18.96
N THR A 31 2.41 8.64 -19.63
CA THR A 31 1.21 9.22 -19.04
C THR A 31 0.39 8.11 -18.38
N ALA A 32 0.91 7.55 -17.29
CA ALA A 32 0.14 6.81 -16.31
C ALA A 32 0.27 7.62 -15.02
N VAL A 33 -0.83 8.25 -14.64
CA VAL A 33 -1.04 8.82 -13.31
C VAL A 33 -0.99 7.64 -12.34
N ASP A 34 0.21 7.22 -11.97
CA ASP A 34 0.46 6.36 -10.83
C ASP A 34 0.59 7.31 -9.64
N ASP A 35 -0.56 7.61 -9.03
CA ASP A 35 -0.68 8.40 -7.81
C ASP A 35 -0.13 7.54 -6.65
N GLU A 36 1.19 7.30 -6.63
CA GLU A 36 1.86 6.82 -5.43
C GLU A 36 1.68 7.92 -4.38
N PRO A 37 0.95 7.65 -3.29
CA PRO A 37 0.64 8.67 -2.31
C PRO A 37 1.95 9.24 -1.79
N SER A 38 2.12 10.56 -1.93
CA SER A 38 3.35 11.22 -1.47
C SER A 38 3.64 10.82 -0.02
N PRO A 39 4.91 10.57 0.38
CA PRO A 39 5.26 10.03 1.69
C PRO A 39 4.59 10.75 2.89
N GLY A 40 4.37 12.06 2.78
CA GLY A 40 3.66 12.84 3.80
C GLY A 40 2.16 12.53 3.95
N GLN A 41 1.47 12.17 2.86
CA GLN A 41 0.05 11.80 2.90
C GLN A 41 -0.15 10.46 3.63
N PHE A 42 0.73 9.50 3.39
CA PHE A 42 0.71 8.21 4.09
C PHE A 42 0.83 8.39 5.61
N GLN A 43 1.72 9.27 6.06
CA GLN A 43 1.95 9.53 7.48
C GLN A 43 0.75 10.20 8.16
N GLN A 44 0.03 11.09 7.45
CA GLN A 44 -1.23 11.67 7.94
C GLN A 44 -2.32 10.60 8.10
N CYS A 45 -2.42 9.67 7.14
CA CYS A 45 -3.37 8.56 7.24
C CYS A 45 -3.05 7.64 8.41
N LEU A 46 -1.77 7.31 8.62
CA LEU A 46 -1.34 6.54 9.78
C LEU A 46 -1.77 7.20 11.10
N GLN A 47 -1.55 8.51 11.26
CA GLN A 47 -1.98 9.24 12.46
C GLN A 47 -3.50 9.18 12.67
N GLN A 48 -4.29 9.31 11.59
CA GLN A 48 -5.74 9.27 11.69
C GLN A 48 -6.27 7.88 12.11
N ILE A 49 -5.65 6.82 11.61
CA ILE A 49 -6.14 5.44 11.80
C ILE A 49 -5.48 4.69 12.96
N GLN A 50 -4.31 5.16 13.43
CA GLN A 50 -3.58 4.51 14.52
C GLN A 50 -4.46 4.42 15.77
N GLY A 51 -4.46 3.24 16.41
CA GLY A 51 -5.29 2.95 17.58
C GLY A 51 -6.79 2.75 17.31
N ARG A 52 -7.30 3.09 16.12
CA ARG A 52 -8.72 2.84 15.77
C ARG A 52 -8.96 1.37 15.51
N GLN A 53 -10.09 0.85 15.99
CA GLN A 53 -10.51 -0.53 15.72
C GLN A 53 -11.58 -0.56 14.64
N PHE A 54 -11.33 -1.30 13.56
CA PHE A 54 -12.24 -1.42 12.43
C PHE A 54 -13.12 -2.68 12.53
N ARG A 55 -13.81 -2.84 13.68
CA ARG A 55 -14.55 -4.08 14.02
C ARG A 55 -15.61 -4.48 12.99
N SER A 56 -16.35 -3.54 12.41
CA SER A 56 -17.37 -3.86 11.40
C SER A 56 -16.72 -4.41 10.13
N CYS A 57 -15.60 -3.83 9.72
CA CYS A 57 -14.82 -4.35 8.60
C CYS A 57 -14.17 -5.69 8.91
N GLN A 58 -13.62 -5.89 10.12
CA GLN A 58 -13.10 -7.18 10.55
C GLN A 58 -14.17 -8.28 10.42
N ARG A 59 -15.40 -8.00 10.88
CA ARG A 59 -16.53 -8.93 10.76
C ARG A 59 -16.81 -9.31 9.31
N TYR A 60 -17.08 -8.32 8.45
CA TYR A 60 -17.35 -8.55 7.02
C TYR A 60 -16.21 -9.32 6.31
N LEU A 61 -14.95 -8.96 6.61
CA LEU A 61 -13.79 -9.59 6.01
C LEU A 61 -13.62 -11.06 6.44
N SER A 62 -13.99 -11.38 7.68
CA SER A 62 -13.89 -12.73 8.25
C SER A 62 -15.05 -13.67 7.89
N GLU A 63 -16.19 -13.12 7.46
CA GLU A 63 -17.38 -13.89 7.08
C GLU A 63 -17.16 -14.64 5.77
N GLN A 64 -17.59 -15.90 5.70
CA GLN A 64 -17.54 -16.70 4.47
C GLN A 64 -18.65 -16.28 3.49
N GLU A 65 -18.46 -16.52 2.19
CA GLU A 65 -19.40 -16.09 1.16
C GLU A 65 -20.78 -16.77 1.20
N VAL A 66 -20.92 -17.88 1.92
CA VAL A 66 -22.09 -18.77 1.91
C VAL A 66 -23.33 -18.20 2.62
N ILE A 67 -23.20 -17.07 3.32
CA ILE A 67 -24.24 -16.49 4.17
C ILE A 67 -24.62 -15.10 3.61
N GLU A 68 -25.67 -15.01 2.78
CA GLU A 68 -26.00 -13.77 2.05
C GLU A 68 -26.57 -12.63 2.93
N ASN A 69 -27.60 -12.90 3.74
CA ASN A 69 -28.33 -11.86 4.48
C ASN A 69 -27.48 -11.13 5.56
N PRO A 70 -26.79 -11.86 6.47
CA PRO A 70 -25.86 -11.25 7.43
C PRO A 70 -24.71 -10.48 6.79
N ARG A 71 -24.26 -10.90 5.62
CA ARG A 71 -23.10 -10.34 4.92
C ARG A 71 -23.37 -8.97 4.32
N GLU A 72 -24.57 -8.72 3.81
CA GLU A 72 -24.91 -7.38 3.34
C GLU A 72 -24.96 -6.36 4.48
N GLN A 73 -25.45 -6.78 5.64
CA GLN A 73 -25.49 -5.91 6.82
C GLN A 73 -24.08 -5.61 7.33
N SER A 74 -23.22 -6.62 7.45
CA SER A 74 -21.82 -6.41 7.87
C SER A 74 -21.05 -5.53 6.88
N LEU A 75 -21.32 -5.65 5.57
CA LEU A 75 -20.76 -4.77 4.54
C LEU A 75 -21.21 -3.31 4.74
N ARG A 76 -22.52 -3.07 4.91
CA ARG A 76 -23.06 -1.72 5.14
C ARG A 76 -22.41 -1.07 6.36
N ASP A 77 -22.31 -1.81 7.47
CA ASP A 77 -21.69 -1.34 8.70
C ASP A 77 -20.19 -1.02 8.51
N CYS A 78 -19.47 -1.87 7.76
CA CYS A 78 -18.07 -1.59 7.41
C CYS A 78 -17.94 -0.32 6.56
N CYS A 79 -18.77 -0.16 5.53
CA CYS A 79 -18.75 1.04 4.70
C CYS A 79 -19.04 2.31 5.50
N GLN A 80 -20.00 2.26 6.43
CA GLN A 80 -20.27 3.38 7.33
C GLN A 80 -19.07 3.69 8.24
N GLN A 81 -18.40 2.66 8.76
CA GLN A 81 -17.20 2.84 9.56
C GLN A 81 -16.06 3.51 8.76
N LEU A 82 -15.87 3.12 7.49
CA LEU A 82 -14.85 3.69 6.60
C LEU A 82 -15.18 5.12 6.13
N ARG A 83 -16.46 5.50 6.07
CA ARG A 83 -16.86 6.89 5.75
C ARG A 83 -16.40 7.90 6.80
N ASN A 84 -16.15 7.47 8.03
CA ASN A 84 -15.60 8.30 9.11
C ASN A 84 -14.08 8.51 9.00
N VAL A 85 -13.45 7.93 7.98
CA VAL A 85 -12.04 8.13 7.64
C VAL A 85 -11.96 9.07 6.44
N ASN A 86 -10.89 9.88 6.39
CA ASN A 86 -10.64 10.76 5.26
C ASN A 86 -10.58 9.93 3.96
N GLU A 87 -11.14 10.45 2.87
CA GLU A 87 -11.27 9.73 1.59
C GLU A 87 -9.94 9.17 1.11
N ASN A 88 -8.87 9.97 1.21
CA ASN A 88 -7.52 9.57 0.80
C ASN A 88 -6.92 8.47 1.70
N CYS A 89 -7.47 8.26 2.90
CA CYS A 89 -6.97 7.32 3.91
C CYS A 89 -7.81 6.05 4.04
N ARG A 90 -8.88 5.90 3.23
CA ARG A 90 -9.78 4.73 3.33
C ARG A 90 -9.05 3.43 3.03
N CYS A 91 -8.16 3.38 2.04
CA CYS A 91 -7.37 2.17 1.79
C CYS A 91 -6.43 1.83 2.95
N GLU A 92 -5.82 2.83 3.61
CA GLU A 92 -5.01 2.57 4.81
C GLU A 92 -5.85 2.02 5.97
N ALA A 93 -7.06 2.55 6.16
CA ALA A 93 -8.00 2.03 7.13
C ALA A 93 -8.40 0.58 6.83
N VAL A 94 -8.66 0.24 5.57
CA VAL A 94 -8.93 -1.15 5.17
C VAL A 94 -7.71 -2.03 5.45
N ARG A 95 -6.49 -1.60 5.11
CA ARG A 95 -5.26 -2.35 5.44
C ARG A 95 -5.11 -2.54 6.95
N GLN A 96 -5.47 -1.54 7.74
CA GLN A 96 -5.45 -1.65 9.19
C GLN A 96 -6.46 -2.69 9.72
N ALA A 97 -7.66 -2.76 9.13
CA ALA A 97 -8.64 -3.79 9.48
C ALA A 97 -8.12 -5.22 9.20
N VAL A 98 -7.45 -5.39 8.06
CA VAL A 98 -6.81 -6.66 7.66
C VAL A 98 -5.69 -7.05 8.64
N ARG A 99 -4.81 -6.09 9.00
CA ARG A 99 -3.74 -6.31 10.00
C ARG A 99 -4.31 -6.71 11.37
N GLN A 100 -5.42 -6.10 11.78
CA GLN A 100 -6.09 -6.44 13.05
C GLN A 100 -6.64 -7.87 13.05
N LEU A 101 -7.14 -8.36 11.90
CA LEU A 101 -7.56 -9.76 11.76
C LEU A 101 -6.38 -10.74 11.86
N GLN A 102 -5.25 -10.41 11.21
CA GLN A 102 -4.05 -11.26 11.24
C GLN A 102 -3.50 -11.43 12.65
N GLN A 103 -3.44 -10.36 13.42
CA GLN A 103 -2.95 -10.40 14.81
C GLN A 103 -3.85 -11.22 15.74
N GLY A 104 -5.12 -11.42 15.39
CA GLY A 104 -6.10 -12.17 16.18
C GLY A 104 -6.21 -13.66 15.86
N GLY A 105 -5.50 -14.17 14.84
CA GLY A 105 -5.55 -15.59 14.47
C GLY A 105 -4.17 -16.23 14.48
N GLY A 106 -4.03 -17.38 15.12
CA GLY A 106 -2.86 -18.25 14.99
C GLY A 106 -3.15 -19.46 14.13
N SER A 107 -2.14 -19.94 13.40
CA SER A 107 -1.98 -21.24 12.69
C SER A 107 -2.11 -21.26 11.15
N GLY A 108 -1.28 -22.11 10.53
CA GLY A 108 -0.95 -22.17 9.10
C GLY A 108 -2.05 -22.56 8.12
N GLN A 109 -3.27 -22.88 8.58
CA GLN A 109 -4.47 -22.92 7.73
C GLN A 109 -4.94 -21.51 7.30
N GLN A 110 -4.26 -20.46 7.79
CA GLN A 110 -4.57 -19.08 7.48
C GLN A 110 -4.31 -18.66 6.05
N MET A 111 -3.38 -19.28 5.31
CA MET A 111 -2.92 -18.68 4.06
C MET A 111 -4.05 -18.58 3.01
N GLU A 112 -4.84 -19.66 2.86
CA GLU A 112 -6.00 -19.70 1.96
C GLU A 112 -7.11 -18.74 2.41
N LYS A 113 -7.43 -18.75 3.72
CA LYS A 113 -8.42 -17.85 4.31
C LYS A 113 -8.00 -16.38 4.21
N MET A 114 -6.70 -16.12 4.27
CA MET A 114 -6.13 -14.78 4.19
C MET A 114 -6.19 -14.25 2.77
N GLN A 115 -6.04 -15.10 1.76
CA GLN A 115 -6.22 -14.72 0.36
C GLN A 115 -7.65 -14.24 0.09
N GLU A 116 -8.66 -14.93 0.62
CA GLU A 116 -10.06 -14.50 0.54
C GLU A 116 -10.27 -13.14 1.24
N VAL A 117 -9.68 -12.95 2.43
CA VAL A 117 -9.73 -11.68 3.16
C VAL A 117 -9.12 -10.54 2.33
N TYR A 118 -7.95 -10.75 1.72
CA TYR A 118 -7.31 -9.74 0.87
C TYR A 118 -8.16 -9.40 -0.35
N GLN A 119 -8.78 -10.38 -1.00
CA GLN A 119 -9.67 -10.14 -2.14
C GLN A 119 -10.88 -9.29 -1.74
N LYS A 120 -11.53 -9.61 -0.61
CA LYS A 120 -12.64 -8.80 -0.08
C LYS A 120 -12.20 -7.38 0.28
N ALA A 121 -11.02 -7.26 0.87
CA ALA A 121 -10.45 -5.99 1.27
C ALA A 121 -10.07 -5.10 0.07
N SER A 122 -9.55 -5.70 -1.01
CA SER A 122 -9.22 -5.00 -2.26
C SER A 122 -10.46 -4.40 -2.92
N ASN A 123 -11.57 -5.15 -2.91
CA ASN A 123 -12.84 -4.75 -3.55
C ASN A 123 -13.76 -3.90 -2.66
N LEU A 124 -13.41 -3.67 -1.39
CA LEU A 124 -14.21 -2.91 -0.45
C LEU A 124 -14.56 -1.49 -0.96
N PRO A 125 -13.62 -0.74 -1.57
CA PRO A 125 -13.94 0.59 -2.09
C PRO A 125 -15.04 0.58 -3.16
N SER A 126 -14.97 -0.33 -4.15
CA SER A 126 -16.06 -0.54 -5.11
C SER A 126 -17.38 -0.90 -4.44
N ARG A 127 -17.36 -1.87 -3.51
CA ARG A 127 -18.54 -2.33 -2.77
C ARG A 127 -19.19 -1.21 -1.95
N CYS A 128 -18.38 -0.28 -1.44
CA CYS A 128 -18.84 0.87 -0.66
C CYS A 128 -19.19 2.11 -1.51
N GLY A 129 -18.96 2.07 -2.84
CA GLY A 129 -19.18 3.19 -3.74
C GLY A 129 -18.21 4.35 -3.51
N PHE A 130 -16.95 4.06 -3.16
CA PHE A 130 -15.91 5.08 -3.03
C PHE A 130 -15.31 5.45 -4.40
N ARG A 131 -14.66 6.63 -4.49
CA ARG A 131 -14.05 7.13 -5.73
C ARG A 131 -13.01 6.15 -6.27
N GLN A 132 -12.10 5.73 -5.39
CA GLN A 132 -11.16 4.65 -5.66
C GLN A 132 -11.94 3.34 -5.70
N GLN A 133 -11.73 2.54 -6.74
CA GLN A 133 -12.43 1.25 -6.90
C GLN A 133 -11.67 0.11 -6.19
N LEU A 134 -10.34 0.17 -6.18
CA LEU A 134 -9.51 -0.89 -5.63
C LEU A 134 -8.47 -0.34 -4.65
N CYS A 135 -8.22 -1.10 -3.59
CA CYS A 135 -7.06 -0.86 -2.73
C CYS A 135 -5.92 -1.79 -3.13
N GLN A 136 -4.77 -1.23 -3.46
CA GLN A 136 -3.57 -2.02 -3.69
C GLN A 136 -3.03 -2.54 -2.35
N PHE A 137 -3.03 -3.86 -2.21
CA PHE A 137 -2.30 -4.56 -1.17
C PHE A 137 -0.98 -5.01 -1.77
N ARG A 138 0.11 -4.32 -1.44
CA ARG A 138 1.43 -4.91 -1.62
C ARG A 138 1.52 -6.03 -0.60
N ALA A 139 1.32 -7.26 -1.05
CA ALA A 139 1.67 -8.43 -0.26
C ALA A 139 3.19 -8.39 -0.09
N VAL A 140 3.65 -7.89 1.05
CA VAL A 140 5.04 -8.06 1.45
C VAL A 140 5.14 -9.50 1.91
N PHE A 141 5.40 -10.39 0.96
CA PHE A 141 5.85 -11.73 1.27
C PHE A 141 7.27 -11.56 1.83
N VAL A 142 7.39 -11.65 3.16
CA VAL A 142 8.68 -11.80 3.86
C VAL A 142 8.92 -13.29 4.04
#